data_AF-A0A432H1Z6-F1
#
_entry.id   AF-A0A432H1Z6-F1
#
_cell.length_a   1.000
_cell.length_b   1.000
_cell.length_c   1.000
_cell.angle_alpha   90.00
_cell.angle_beta   90.00
_cell.angle_gamma   90.00
#
_symmetry.space_group_name_H-M   'P 1'
#
loop_
_entity.id
_entity.type
_entity.pdbx_description
1 polymer ?
#
loop_
_entity_poly.entity_id
_entity_poly.type
_entity_poly.pdbx_seq_one_letter_code
_entity_poly.pdbx_strand_id
1 'polypeptide(L)'
;MFIGFIEQPGIVDIQYMAQNISRRNSSGILVHQKPPADNVMEMAKQKGVPLLQTENLKAKVKELESHYKADGFNVKIRDLTEVRNLMKDVC
;
A
#
# COMPACT_ATOMS: atom_id res chain seq x y z
N MET A 1 5.59 -6.19 8.53
CA MET A 1 5.53 -5.84 7.10
C MET A 1 4.09 -5.52 6.72
N PHE A 2 3.84 -4.37 6.08
CA PHE A 2 2.50 -3.93 5.67
C PHE A 2 2.41 -3.80 4.16
N ILE A 3 1.50 -4.55 3.53
CA ILE A 3 1.30 -4.55 2.08
C ILE A 3 -0.07 -3.95 1.80
N GLY A 4 -0.08 -2.73 1.28
CA GLY A 4 -1.29 -2.12 0.72
C GLY A 4 -1.42 -2.47 -0.75
N PHE A 5 -2.63 -2.65 -1.26
CA PHE A 5 -2.86 -2.74 -2.69
C PHE A 5 -4.06 -1.91 -3.13
N ILE A 6 -3.98 -1.36 -4.33
CA ILE A 6 -5.05 -0.57 -4.95
C ILE A 6 -4.90 -0.54 -6.46
N GLU A 7 -5.97 -0.34 -7.21
CA GLU A 7 -5.87 -0.17 -8.67
C GLU A 7 -5.08 1.09 -9.04
N GLN A 8 -5.49 2.26 -8.55
CA GLN A 8 -4.81 3.54 -8.79
C GLN A 8 -4.58 4.29 -7.47
N PRO A 9 -3.32 4.56 -7.09
CA PRO A 9 -3.01 5.25 -5.85
C PRO A 9 -3.42 6.71 -5.89
N GLY A 10 -3.88 7.20 -4.75
CA GLY A 10 -4.21 8.59 -4.48
C GLY A 10 -3.56 9.06 -3.20
N ILE A 11 -3.65 10.37 -2.95
CA ILE A 11 -3.04 11.03 -1.80
C ILE A 11 -3.43 10.37 -0.47
N VAL A 12 -4.71 10.04 -0.30
CA VAL A 12 -5.25 9.42 0.93
C VAL A 12 -4.61 8.06 1.20
N ASP A 13 -4.34 7.27 0.15
CA ASP A 13 -3.73 5.94 0.32
C ASP A 13 -2.30 6.05 0.82
N ILE A 14 -1.54 6.99 0.27
CA ILE A 14 -0.16 7.23 0.69
C ILE A 14 -0.13 7.70 2.15
N GLN A 15 -1.03 8.60 2.53
CA GLN A 15 -1.15 9.06 3.91
C GLN A 15 -1.51 7.91 4.85
N TYR A 16 -2.48 7.08 4.47
CA TYR A 16 -2.88 5.91 5.24
C TYR A 16 -1.72 4.92 5.41
N MET A 17 -0.99 4.62 4.33
CA MET A 17 0.19 3.75 4.35
C MET A 17 1.26 4.31 5.27
N ALA A 18 1.66 5.57 5.08
CA ALA A 18 2.69 6.23 5.87
C ALA A 18 2.35 6.25 7.36
N GLN A 19 1.08 6.53 7.70
CA GLN A 19 0.61 6.53 9.08
C GLN A 19 0.68 5.13 9.71
N ASN A 20 0.32 4.07 8.97
CA ASN A 20 0.37 2.70 9.47
C ASN A 20 1.82 2.17 9.61
N ILE A 21 2.68 2.48 8.66
CA ILE A 21 4.13 2.18 8.68
C ILE A 21 4.76 2.83 9.92
N SER A 22 4.54 4.14 10.10
CA SER A 22 5.10 4.92 11.21
C SER A 22 4.56 4.46 12.57
N ARG A 23 3.23 4.36 12.74
CA ARG A 23 2.61 3.96 14.03
C ARG A 23 3.04 2.58 14.51
N ARG A 24 3.38 1.67 13.58
CA ARG A 24 3.72 0.28 13.91
C ARG A 24 5.22 0.01 13.88
N ASN A 25 6.03 1.04 13.63
CA ASN A 25 7.46 0.92 13.39
C ASN A 25 7.78 -0.26 12.43
N SER A 26 6.99 -0.38 11.36
CA SER A 26 7.03 -1.50 10.41
C SER A 26 7.36 -0.97 9.02
N SER A 27 8.10 -1.74 8.23
CA SER A 27 8.19 -1.51 6.79
C SER A 27 6.85 -1.76 6.09
N GLY A 28 6.65 -1.12 4.94
CA GLY A 28 5.50 -1.39 4.08
C GLY A 28 5.72 -1.03 2.62
N ILE A 29 4.82 -1.49 1.76
CA ILE A 29 4.85 -1.31 0.31
C ILE A 29 3.42 -1.15 -0.21
N LEU A 30 3.24 -0.25 -1.20
CA LEU A 30 1.97 -0.08 -1.89
C LEU A 30 2.06 -0.67 -3.31
N VAL A 31 1.30 -1.72 -3.55
CA VAL A 31 1.19 -2.37 -4.86
C VAL A 31 0.06 -1.71 -5.64
N HIS A 32 0.31 -1.35 -6.90
CA HIS A 32 -0.68 -0.70 -7.74
C HIS A 32 -0.69 -1.19 -9.18
N GLN A 33 -1.83 -1.00 -9.86
CA GLN A 33 -1.99 -1.45 -11.24
C GLN A 33 -1.75 -0.34 -12.25
N LYS A 34 -2.41 0.80 -12.00
CA LYS A 34 -2.30 2.00 -12.83
C LYS A 34 -1.25 2.94 -12.25
N PRO A 35 -0.56 3.72 -13.10
CA PRO A 35 0.38 4.71 -12.61
C PRO A 35 -0.35 5.77 -11.76
N PRO A 36 0.20 6.14 -10.60
CA PRO A 36 -0.28 7.27 -9.81
C PRO A 36 -0.01 8.60 -10.53
N ALA A 37 -0.71 9.66 -10.12
CA ALA A 37 -0.40 11.02 -10.56
C ALA A 37 0.93 11.51 -9.94
N ASP A 38 1.58 12.49 -10.58
CA ASP A 38 2.91 12.98 -10.18
C ASP A 38 2.97 13.44 -8.72
N ASN A 39 1.96 14.19 -8.27
CA ASN A 39 1.85 14.64 -6.89
C ASN A 39 1.74 13.47 -5.88
N VAL A 40 1.14 12.35 -6.28
CA VAL A 40 1.05 11.14 -5.46
C VAL A 40 2.40 10.43 -5.41
N MET A 41 3.15 10.39 -6.52
CA MET A 41 4.52 9.85 -6.54
C MET A 41 5.47 10.65 -5.66
N GLU A 42 5.43 11.98 -5.77
CA GLU A 42 6.23 12.88 -4.93
C GLU A 42 5.92 12.66 -3.45
N MET A 43 4.63 12.59 -3.09
CA MET A 43 4.23 12.33 -1.71
C MET A 43 4.69 10.95 -1.22
N ALA A 44 4.58 9.91 -2.05
CA ALA A 44 5.03 8.57 -1.70
C ALA A 44 6.54 8.56 -1.39
N LYS A 45 7.34 9.25 -2.21
CA LYS A 45 8.77 9.44 -1.97
C LYS A 45 9.04 10.22 -0.68
N GLN A 46 8.37 11.35 -0.47
CA GLN A 46 8.53 12.18 0.73
C GLN A 46 8.16 11.44 2.02
N LYS A 47 7.14 10.58 1.97
CA LYS A 47 6.66 9.82 3.13
C LYS A 47 7.33 8.46 3.29
N GLY A 48 8.27 8.10 2.40
CA GLY A 48 8.96 6.82 2.45
C GLY A 48 8.03 5.62 2.22
N VAL A 49 7.04 5.75 1.34
CA VAL A 49 6.14 4.67 0.94
C VAL A 49 6.58 4.16 -0.44
N PRO A 50 7.23 2.98 -0.52
CA PRO A 50 7.60 2.37 -1.78
C PRO A 50 6.36 2.01 -2.60
N LEU A 51 6.40 2.35 -3.90
CA LEU A 51 5.35 2.03 -4.87
C LEU A 51 5.83 0.90 -5.78
N LEU A 52 4.96 -0.07 -6.02
CA LEU A 52 5.24 -1.20 -6.92
C LEU A 52 4.12 -1.36 -7.93
N GLN A 53 4.43 -1.15 -9.20
CA GLN A 53 3.48 -1.36 -10.29
C GLN A 53 3.42 -2.83 -10.70
N THR A 54 2.22 -3.35 -10.98
CA THR A 54 1.99 -4.71 -11.48
C THR A 54 0.70 -4.78 -12.30
N GLU A 55 0.64 -5.63 -13.32
CA GLU A 55 -0.59 -5.86 -14.08
C GLU A 55 -1.61 -6.71 -13.31
N ASN A 56 -1.14 -7.54 -12.37
CA ASN A 56 -1.98 -8.44 -11.57
C ASN A 56 -1.73 -8.23 -10.07
N LEU A 57 -2.60 -7.43 -9.44
CA LEU A 57 -2.51 -7.11 -8.01
C LEU A 57 -2.55 -8.36 -7.13
N LYS A 58 -3.52 -9.25 -7.37
CA LYS A 58 -3.74 -10.42 -6.52
C LYS A 58 -2.54 -11.38 -6.56
N ALA A 59 -2.01 -11.64 -7.75
CA ALA A 59 -0.84 -12.49 -7.92
C ALA A 59 0.37 -11.89 -7.20
N LYS A 60 0.63 -10.58 -7.42
CA LYS A 60 1.82 -9.93 -6.84
C LYS A 60 1.74 -9.81 -5.33
N VAL A 61 0.57 -9.50 -4.77
CA VAL A 61 0.36 -9.45 -3.31
C VAL A 61 0.61 -10.81 -2.68
N LYS A 62 0.12 -11.90 -3.29
CA LYS A 62 0.33 -13.27 -2.81
C LYS A 62 1.81 -13.70 -2.88
N GLU A 63 2.50 -13.29 -3.94
CA GLU A 63 3.94 -13.51 -4.10
C GLU A 63 4.71 -12.80 -2.97
N LEU A 64 4.47 -11.50 -2.79
CA LEU A 64 5.13 -10.72 -1.73
C LEU A 64 4.80 -11.24 -0.34
N GLU A 65 3.54 -11.60 -0.09
CA GLU A 65 3.12 -12.20 1.18
C GLU A 65 3.93 -13.46 1.49
N SER A 66 4.02 -14.37 0.51
CA SER A 66 4.72 -15.64 0.66
C SER A 66 6.22 -15.42 0.87
N HIS A 67 6.81 -14.48 0.13
CA HIS A 67 8.21 -14.10 0.26
C HIS A 67 8.52 -13.54 1.66
N TYR A 68 7.80 -12.50 2.11
CA TYR A 68 8.06 -11.89 3.41
C TYR A 68 7.69 -12.80 4.59
N LYS A 69 6.70 -13.69 4.44
CA LYS A 69 6.43 -14.72 5.46
C LYS A 69 7.59 -15.72 5.56
N ALA A 70 8.19 -16.13 4.44
CA ALA A 70 9.35 -17.02 4.43
C ALA A 70 10.57 -16.36 5.12
N ASP A 71 10.72 -15.05 4.98
CA ASP A 71 11.74 -14.26 5.67
C ASP A 71 11.44 -14.00 7.17
N GLY A 72 10.34 -14.55 7.69
CA GLY A 72 9.96 -14.45 9.10
C GLY A 72 9.21 -13.16 9.49
N PHE A 73 8.81 -12.32 8.53
CA PHE A 73 8.02 -11.14 8.83
C PHE A 73 6.56 -11.49 9.13
N ASN A 74 5.98 -10.79 10.11
CA ASN A 74 4.53 -10.73 10.25
C ASN A 74 3.96 -9.81 9.14
N VAL A 75 3.33 -10.42 8.14
CA VAL A 75 2.76 -9.73 6.98
C VAL A 75 1.29 -9.38 7.22
N LYS A 76 0.95 -8.10 7.06
CA LYS A 76 -0.43 -7.61 7.06
C LYS A 76 -0.76 -7.04 5.69
N ILE A 77 -1.81 -7.58 5.08
CA ILE A 77 -2.30 -7.17 3.77
C ILE A 77 -3.53 -6.29 3.96
N ARG A 78 -3.66 -5.23 3.16
CA ARG A 78 -4.83 -4.36 3.18
C ARG A 78 -5.23 -3.92 1.77
N ASP A 79 -6.52 -4.09 1.45
CA ASP A 79 -7.13 -3.45 0.29
C ASP A 79 -7.43 -1.98 0.63
N LEU A 80 -6.82 -1.05 -0.09
CA LEU A 80 -7.02 0.38 0.17
C LEU A 80 -8.30 0.91 -0.49
N THR A 81 -8.89 0.16 -1.42
CA THR A 81 -10.22 0.46 -1.98
C THR A 81 -11.29 0.39 -0.90
N GLU A 82 -11.24 -0.64 -0.05
CA GLU A 82 -12.13 -0.79 1.10
C GLU A 82 -11.95 0.34 2.12
N VAL A 83 -10.69 0.73 2.37
CA VAL A 83 -10.36 1.85 3.28
C VAL A 83 -10.96 3.16 2.78
N ARG A 84 -10.86 3.43 1.47
CA ARG A 84 -11.50 4.61 0.86
C ARG A 84 -13.01 4.58 0.99
N ASN A 85 -13.65 3.42 0.78
CA ASN A 85 -15.10 3.29 0.91
C ASN A 85 -15.56 3.53 2.35
N LEU A 86 -14.86 2.99 3.34
CA LEU A 86 -15.12 3.24 4.75
C LEU A 86 -14.99 4.72 5.13
N MET A 87 -14.02 5.44 4.56
CA MET A 87 -13.85 6.87 4.81
C MET A 87 -14.93 7.73 4.15
N LYS A 88 -15.52 7.27 3.03
CA LYS A 88 -16.64 7.97 2.37
C LYS A 88 -17.95 7.85 3.15
N ASP A 89 -18.16 6.75 3.85
CA ASP A 89 -19.39 6.46 4.61
C ASP A 89 -19.48 7.21 5.96
N VAL A 90 -18.41 7.92 6.34
CA VAL A 90 -18.32 8.68 7.60
C VAL A 90 -18.58 10.19 7.38
N CYS A 91 -19.05 10.59 6.19
CA CYS A 91 -19.39 11.98 5.86
C CYS A 91 -20.89 12.20 5.70
#